data_AF-A0A1G5RIS3-F1
#
_entry.id   AF-A0A1G5RIS3-F1
#
_cell.length_a   1.000
_cell.length_b   1.000
_cell.length_c   1.000
_cell.angle_alpha   90.00
_cell.angle_beta   90.00
_cell.angle_gamma   90.00
#
_symmetry.space_group_name_H-M   'P 1'
#
loop_
_entity.id
_entity.type
_entity.pdbx_description
1 polymer ?
#
loop_
_entity_poly.entity_id
_entity_poly.type
_entity_poly.pdbx_seq_one_letter_code
_entity_poly.pdbx_strand_id
1 'polypeptide(L)'
;MLKITRDVYLDCDSNKIIYGKNIFIITEKEKRLLLALWEHASQGNTLNREQLIPLVWPERKNGVAETNLLQLICKLRRTLRYCDLGEAIHTVYRQGYRFILPFQDNEQDNSQPQNTKLPIPTVTPPKPFHWRFTRMIVMFITAVIWISTILYTAPFLAKK
;
A
#
# COMPACT_ATOMS: atom_id res chain seq x y z
N MET A 1 -12.24 17.76 -9.34
CA MET A 1 -11.13 17.45 -8.41
C MET A 1 -11.64 16.62 -7.24
N LEU A 2 -10.99 15.48 -6.97
CA LEU A 2 -11.27 14.60 -5.84
C LEU A 2 -10.19 14.77 -4.77
N LYS A 3 -10.58 15.00 -3.51
CA LYS A 3 -9.64 15.12 -2.38
C LYS A 3 -9.35 13.74 -1.78
N ILE A 4 -8.08 13.31 -1.81
CA ILE A 4 -7.63 12.03 -1.25
C ILE A 4 -7.15 12.21 0.19
N THR A 5 -6.35 13.24 0.45
CA THR A 5 -5.84 13.59 1.78
C THR A 5 -5.87 15.11 1.95
N ARG A 6 -5.40 15.65 3.08
CA ARG A 6 -5.32 17.12 3.29
C ARG A 6 -4.53 17.81 2.19
N ASP A 7 -3.43 17.18 1.74
CA ASP A 7 -2.45 17.79 0.83
C ASP A 7 -2.42 17.14 -0.57
N VAL A 8 -3.16 16.05 -0.77
CA VAL A 8 -3.20 15.30 -2.03
C VAL A 8 -4.57 15.37 -2.69
N TYR A 9 -4.59 15.83 -3.93
CA TYR A 9 -5.77 15.99 -4.77
C TYR A 9 -5.60 15.24 -6.10
N LEU A 10 -6.67 14.63 -6.58
CA LEU A 10 -6.74 14.01 -7.90
C LEU A 10 -7.58 14.87 -8.83
N ASP A 11 -7.00 15.32 -9.93
CA ASP A 11 -7.73 15.93 -11.04
C ASP A 11 -8.17 14.83 -12.02
N CYS A 12 -9.47 14.54 -11.99
CA CYS A 12 -10.09 13.50 -12.80
C CYS A 12 -10.17 13.87 -14.29
N ASP A 13 -10.18 15.16 -14.61
CA ASP A 13 -10.34 15.67 -15.97
C ASP A 13 -8.97 15.69 -16.67
N SER A 14 -7.93 16.10 -15.94
CA SER A 14 -6.58 16.25 -16.51
C SER A 14 -5.64 15.07 -16.28
N ASN A 15 -6.08 14.00 -15.60
CA ASN A 15 -5.24 12.85 -15.22
C ASN A 15 -3.96 13.27 -14.45
N LYS A 16 -4.14 14.08 -13.39
CA LYS A 16 -3.03 14.61 -12.59
C LYS A 16 -3.27 14.38 -11.09
N ILE A 17 -2.20 14.05 -10.37
CA ILE A 17 -2.16 14.07 -8.91
C ILE A 17 -1.42 15.35 -8.49
N ILE A 18 -2.05 16.15 -7.64
CA ILE A 18 -1.49 17.39 -7.10
C ILE A 18 -1.14 17.14 -5.64
N TYR A 19 0.11 17.36 -5.29
CA TYR A 19 0.62 17.26 -3.92
C TYR A 19 1.36 18.54 -3.55
N GLY A 20 0.73 19.38 -2.72
CA GLY A 20 1.23 20.73 -2.44
C GLY A 20 1.42 21.54 -3.74
N LYS A 21 2.69 21.83 -4.09
CA LYS A 21 3.06 22.55 -5.33
C LYS A 21 3.48 21.61 -6.48
N ASN A 22 3.57 20.32 -6.22
CA ASN A 22 4.02 19.33 -7.19
C ASN A 22 2.83 18.76 -7.96
N ILE A 23 3.03 18.52 -9.27
CA ILE A 23 2.03 17.94 -10.16
C ILE A 23 2.62 16.69 -10.80
N PHE A 24 1.94 15.56 -10.65
CA PHE A 24 2.32 14.29 -11.23
C PHE A 24 1.30 13.88 -12.29
N ILE A 25 1.74 13.76 -13.53
CA ILE A 25 0.90 13.29 -14.64
C ILE A 25 0.80 11.77 -14.56
N ILE A 26 -0.42 11.24 -14.60
CA ILE A 26 -0.69 9.80 -14.58
C ILE A 26 -1.42 9.38 -15.84
N THR A 27 -1.39 8.08 -16.15
CA THR A 27 -2.19 7.54 -17.24
C THR A 27 -3.67 7.44 -16.85
N GLU A 28 -4.55 7.38 -17.84
CA GLU A 28 -5.98 7.12 -17.64
C GLU A 28 -6.23 5.84 -16.83
N LYS A 29 -5.41 4.79 -17.04
CA LYS A 29 -5.54 3.52 -16.31
C LYS A 29 -5.09 3.65 -14.86
N GLU A 30 -4.03 4.40 -14.58
CA GLU A 30 -3.62 4.72 -13.20
C GLU A 30 -4.71 5.50 -12.46
N LYS A 31 -5.34 6.50 -13.12
CA LYS A 31 -6.47 7.24 -12.54
C LYS A 31 -7.61 6.29 -12.19
N ARG A 32 -8.06 5.48 -13.15
CA ARG A 32 -9.19 4.54 -12.92
C ARG A 32 -8.90 3.56 -11.79
N LEU A 33 -7.68 3.04 -11.73
CA LEU A 33 -7.24 2.15 -10.65
C LEU A 33 -7.30 2.86 -9.29
N LEU A 34 -6.79 4.09 -9.21
CA LEU A 34 -6.81 4.88 -7.98
C LEU A 34 -8.24 5.21 -7.55
N LEU A 35 -9.12 5.59 -8.48
CA LEU A 35 -10.53 5.86 -8.21
C LEU A 35 -11.26 4.62 -7.69
N ALA A 36 -11.10 3.47 -8.36
CA ALA A 36 -11.70 2.20 -7.93
C ALA A 36 -11.26 1.82 -6.52
N LEU A 37 -9.96 1.92 -6.24
CA LEU A 37 -9.40 1.64 -4.92
C LEU A 37 -9.91 2.63 -3.86
N TRP A 38 -10.01 3.91 -4.20
CA TRP A 38 -10.47 4.97 -3.30
C TRP A 38 -11.95 4.82 -2.92
N GLU A 39 -12.82 4.56 -3.90
CA GLU A 39 -14.27 4.44 -3.69
C GLU A 39 -14.59 3.32 -2.69
N HIS A 40 -13.92 2.18 -2.83
CA HIS A 40 -14.06 1.03 -1.94
C HIS A 40 -13.26 1.15 -0.63
N ALA A 41 -12.34 2.10 -0.52
CA ALA A 41 -11.54 2.35 0.69
C ALA A 41 -12.43 2.70 1.88
N SER A 42 -13.46 3.53 1.63
CA SER A 42 -14.42 3.99 2.64
C SER A 42 -15.17 2.84 3.32
N GLN A 43 -15.42 1.76 2.58
CA GLN A 43 -16.07 0.54 3.06
C GLN A 43 -15.08 -0.44 3.71
N GLY A 44 -13.77 -0.17 3.61
CA GLY A 44 -12.73 -1.09 4.04
C GLY A 44 -12.62 -2.36 3.22
N ASN A 45 -13.20 -2.37 2.02
CA ASN A 45 -13.28 -3.56 1.18
C ASN A 45 -11.94 -3.85 0.48
N THR A 46 -11.64 -5.14 0.32
CA THR A 46 -10.52 -5.61 -0.50
C THR A 46 -11.05 -5.95 -1.87
N LEU A 47 -10.44 -5.38 -2.92
CA LEU A 47 -10.81 -5.66 -4.29
C LEU A 47 -9.89 -6.73 -4.88
N ASN A 48 -10.48 -7.81 -5.37
CA ASN A 48 -9.75 -8.84 -6.09
C ASN A 48 -9.47 -8.42 -7.54
N ARG A 49 -8.73 -9.26 -8.26
CA ARG A 49 -8.37 -9.02 -9.65
C ARG A 49 -9.60 -8.95 -10.55
N GLU A 50 -10.54 -9.86 -10.32
CA GLU A 50 -11.77 -10.03 -11.11
C GLU A 50 -12.68 -8.79 -11.01
N GLN A 51 -12.61 -8.07 -9.88
CA GLN A 51 -13.28 -6.81 -9.64
C GLN A 51 -12.49 -5.61 -10.20
N LEU A 52 -11.17 -5.58 -10.04
CA LEU A 52 -10.34 -4.44 -10.49
C LEU A 52 -10.23 -4.35 -12.02
N ILE A 53 -10.06 -5.48 -12.71
CA ILE A 53 -9.89 -5.50 -14.16
C ILE A 53 -11.05 -4.83 -14.91
N PRO A 54 -12.34 -5.13 -14.66
CA PRO A 54 -13.43 -4.49 -15.38
C PRO A 54 -13.56 -3.00 -15.07
N LEU A 55 -13.19 -2.54 -13.87
CA LEU A 55 -13.21 -1.12 -13.50
C LEU A 55 -12.12 -0.33 -14.25
N VAL A 56 -10.94 -0.92 -14.42
CA VAL A 56 -9.80 -0.26 -15.07
C VAL A 56 -9.83 -0.44 -16.61
N TRP A 57 -10.22 -1.62 -17.10
CA TRP A 57 -10.30 -1.98 -18.52
C TRP A 57 -11.69 -2.51 -18.91
N PRO A 58 -12.73 -1.66 -18.93
CA PRO A 58 -14.09 -2.09 -19.26
C PRO A 58 -14.19 -2.76 -20.64
N GLU A 59 -13.45 -2.26 -21.62
CA GLU A 59 -13.40 -2.79 -23.00
C GLU A 59 -12.70 -4.16 -23.12
N ARG A 60 -11.81 -4.50 -22.18
CA ARG A 60 -10.98 -5.72 -22.25
C ARG A 60 -11.07 -6.57 -20.99
N LYS A 61 -12.23 -6.59 -20.33
CA LYS A 61 -12.44 -7.28 -19.05
C LYS A 61 -11.99 -8.75 -19.01
N ASN A 62 -12.06 -9.47 -20.15
CA ASN A 62 -11.69 -10.89 -20.24
C ASN A 62 -10.28 -11.14 -20.80
N GLY A 63 -9.60 -10.11 -21.32
CA GLY A 63 -8.34 -10.25 -22.06
C GLY A 63 -7.11 -9.68 -21.37
N VAL A 64 -7.26 -9.13 -20.15
CA VAL A 64 -6.15 -8.52 -19.41
C VAL A 64 -5.48 -9.55 -18.52
N ALA A 65 -4.21 -9.82 -18.80
CA ALA A 65 -3.39 -10.70 -17.96
C ALA A 65 -3.16 -10.09 -16.57
N GLU A 66 -3.04 -10.93 -15.55
CA GLU A 66 -2.75 -10.53 -14.17
C GLU A 66 -1.48 -9.67 -14.05
N THR A 67 -0.46 -10.00 -14.85
CA THR A 67 0.80 -9.24 -14.91
C THR A 67 0.60 -7.77 -15.27
N ASN A 68 -0.41 -7.43 -16.10
CA ASN A 68 -0.72 -6.04 -16.45
C ASN A 68 -1.29 -5.26 -15.25
N LEU A 69 -2.19 -5.88 -14.49
CA LEU A 69 -2.71 -5.28 -13.26
C LEU A 69 -1.58 -5.08 -12.25
N LEU A 70 -0.73 -6.08 -12.07
CA LEU A 70 0.43 -6.00 -11.17
C LEU A 70 1.38 -4.85 -11.56
N GLN A 71 1.73 -4.75 -12.85
CA GLN A 71 2.56 -3.65 -13.36
C GLN A 71 1.92 -2.29 -13.12
N LEU A 72 0.62 -2.16 -13.37
CA LEU A 72 -0.11 -0.92 -13.14
C LEU A 72 -0.12 -0.52 -11.66
N ILE A 73 -0.31 -1.49 -10.76
CA ILE A 73 -0.25 -1.27 -9.31
C ILE A 73 1.15 -0.84 -8.88
N CYS A 74 2.20 -1.51 -9.35
CA CYS A 74 3.58 -1.14 -9.06
C CYS A 74 3.91 0.27 -9.55
N LYS A 75 3.42 0.64 -10.73
CA LYS A 75 3.59 1.98 -11.29
C LYS A 75 2.86 3.03 -10.44
N LEU A 76 1.58 2.78 -10.12
CA LEU A 76 0.78 3.69 -9.29
C LEU A 76 1.41 3.87 -7.90
N ARG A 77 1.87 2.80 -7.25
CA ARG A 77 2.59 2.89 -5.97
C ARG A 77 3.82 3.78 -6.07
N ARG A 78 4.62 3.66 -7.14
CA ARG A 78 5.78 4.51 -7.36
C ARG A 78 5.38 5.97 -7.49
N THR A 79 4.33 6.28 -8.23
CA THR A 79 3.82 7.65 -8.36
C THR A 79 3.34 8.19 -7.00
N LEU A 80 2.58 7.39 -6.24
CA LEU A 80 2.08 7.76 -4.93
C LEU A 80 3.19 7.93 -3.88
N ARG A 81 4.34 7.27 -4.04
CA ARG A 81 5.52 7.48 -3.19
C ARG A 81 6.04 8.92 -3.25
N TYR A 82 5.93 9.60 -4.39
CA TYR A 82 6.29 11.01 -4.50
C TYR A 82 5.24 11.95 -3.86
N CYS A 83 4.09 11.40 -3.45
CA CYS A 83 2.98 12.12 -2.81
C CYS A 83 2.76 11.68 -1.35
N ASP A 84 3.75 11.03 -0.72
CA ASP A 84 3.67 10.44 0.63
C ASP A 84 2.52 9.42 0.84
N LEU A 85 1.97 8.87 -0.26
CA LEU A 85 0.93 7.84 -0.28
C LEU A 85 1.46 6.49 -0.76
N GLY A 86 2.77 6.30 -0.76
CA GLY A 86 3.42 5.11 -1.31
C GLY A 86 2.96 3.79 -0.69
N GLU A 87 2.63 3.84 0.61
CA GLU A 87 2.16 2.69 1.38
C GLU A 87 0.63 2.57 1.40
N ALA A 88 -0.11 3.47 0.74
CA ALA A 88 -1.57 3.48 0.80
C ALA A 88 -2.23 2.29 0.10
N ILE A 89 -1.52 1.64 -0.84
CA ILE A 89 -2.03 0.45 -1.55
C ILE A 89 -1.46 -0.81 -0.92
N HIS A 90 -2.28 -1.50 -0.12
CA HIS A 90 -1.92 -2.75 0.55
C HIS A 90 -2.29 -3.95 -0.30
N THR A 91 -1.36 -4.91 -0.44
CA THR A 91 -1.68 -6.22 -1.01
C THR A 91 -2.15 -7.14 0.11
N VAL A 92 -3.34 -7.72 -0.03
CA VAL A 92 -3.88 -8.74 0.87
C VAL A 92 -3.69 -10.10 0.21
N TYR A 93 -2.88 -10.96 0.84
CA TYR A 93 -2.48 -12.25 0.26
C TYR A 93 -3.69 -13.08 -0.19
N ARG A 94 -3.67 -13.52 -1.46
CA ARG A 94 -4.74 -14.30 -2.13
C ARG A 94 -6.12 -13.63 -2.21
N GLN A 95 -6.26 -12.38 -1.77
CA GLN A 95 -7.54 -11.66 -1.79
C GLN A 95 -7.52 -10.49 -2.77
N GLY A 96 -6.39 -9.78 -2.89
CA GLY A 96 -6.25 -8.68 -3.83
C GLY A 96 -5.65 -7.45 -3.17
N TYR A 97 -6.27 -6.29 -3.37
CA TYR A 97 -5.72 -5.01 -2.99
C TYR A 97 -6.72 -4.16 -2.22
N ARG A 98 -6.21 -3.42 -1.23
CA ARG A 98 -6.98 -2.49 -0.42
C ARG A 98 -6.29 -1.14 -0.38
N PHE A 99 -7.07 -0.08 -0.34
CA PHE A 99 -6.58 1.27 -0.14
C PHE A 99 -6.78 1.70 1.32
N ILE A 100 -5.71 2.12 1.97
CA ILE A 100 -5.69 2.57 3.36
C ILE A 100 -4.90 3.87 3.39
N LEU A 101 -5.51 4.95 3.85
CA LEU A 101 -4.78 6.22 4.01
C LEU A 101 -3.82 6.14 5.19
N PRO A 102 -2.59 6.66 5.06
CA PRO A 102 -1.72 6.86 6.22
C PRO A 102 -2.40 7.83 7.18
N PHE A 103 -2.39 7.49 8.48
CA PHE A 103 -2.80 8.41 9.53
C PHE A 103 -1.83 9.59 9.52
N GLN A 104 -2.33 10.82 9.32
CA GLN A 104 -1.54 12.00 9.62
C GLN A 104 -1.48 12.13 11.14
N ASP A 105 -0.31 11.86 11.72
CA ASP A 105 -0.04 12.18 13.11
C ASP A 105 -0.31 13.69 13.30
N ASN A 106 -1.34 14.03 14.08
CA ASN A 106 -1.46 15.39 14.57
C ASN A 106 -0.38 15.53 15.64
N GLU A 107 0.77 16.11 15.28
CA GLU A 107 1.69 16.64 16.28
C GLU A 107 0.96 17.73 17.07
N GLN A 108 0.44 17.36 18.24
CA GLN A 108 0.41 18.22 19.41
C GLN A 108 0.93 17.42 20.61
N ASP A 109 2.25 17.42 20.76
CA ASP A 109 2.90 17.31 22.05
C ASP A 109 3.11 18.73 22.60
N ASN A 110 2.37 19.11 23.66
CA ASN A 110 2.92 19.79 24.84
C ASN A 110 1.83 20.07 25.89
N SER A 111 1.85 19.33 27.00
CA SER A 111 1.51 19.82 28.35
C SER A 111 1.86 18.76 29.39
N GLN A 112 2.99 18.97 30.07
CA GLN A 112 3.39 18.29 31.30
C GLN A 112 2.84 19.09 32.54
N PRO A 113 2.99 18.63 33.79
CA PRO A 113 1.99 17.94 34.63
C PRO A 113 1.48 18.77 35.85
N GLN A 114 0.20 18.67 36.26
CA GLN A 114 -0.24 19.17 37.58
C GLN A 114 -1.23 18.23 38.32
N ASN A 115 -0.72 17.66 39.41
CA ASN A 115 -1.34 17.09 40.61
C ASN A 115 -2.88 17.14 40.75
N THR A 116 -3.51 15.98 40.87
CA THR A 116 -4.45 15.65 41.97
C THR A 116 -4.43 14.13 42.23
N LYS A 117 -4.37 13.76 43.50
CA LYS A 117 -4.06 12.43 44.03
C LYS A 117 -5.31 11.50 44.04
N LEU A 118 -5.05 10.24 43.73
CA LEU A 118 -5.87 9.02 43.53
C LEU A 118 -6.86 8.60 44.66
N PRO A 119 -7.87 7.74 44.38
CA PRO A 119 -7.65 6.28 44.29
C PRO A 119 -8.38 5.53 43.13
N ILE A 120 -7.54 5.01 42.23
CA ILE A 120 -7.59 3.81 41.35
C ILE A 120 -8.96 3.38 40.77
N PRO A 121 -9.27 3.79 39.52
CA PRO A 121 -9.87 2.94 38.51
C PRO A 121 -8.78 2.43 37.56
N THR A 122 -8.77 1.12 37.29
CA THR A 122 -7.83 0.45 36.38
C THR A 122 -7.98 0.99 34.96
N VAL A 123 -7.18 2.00 34.62
CA VAL A 123 -6.98 2.50 33.26
C VAL A 123 -6.15 1.47 32.51
N THR A 124 -6.78 0.69 31.63
CA THR A 124 -6.05 0.00 30.57
C THR A 124 -5.53 1.03 29.58
N PRO A 125 -4.22 1.07 29.26
CA PRO A 125 -3.69 1.98 28.25
C PRO A 125 -4.34 1.69 26.89
N PRO A 126 -4.63 2.71 26.06
CA PRO A 126 -4.96 2.47 24.66
C PRO A 126 -3.74 1.83 24.01
N LYS A 127 -3.92 0.55 23.73
CA LYS A 127 -2.92 -0.36 23.18
C LYS A 127 -2.39 0.32 21.91
N PRO A 128 -1.09 0.62 21.77
CA PRO A 128 -0.58 1.04 20.48
C PRO A 128 -0.93 -0.10 19.53
N PHE A 129 -1.72 0.12 18.48
CA PHE A 129 -2.04 -0.96 17.55
C PHE A 129 -0.80 -1.20 16.70
N HIS A 130 0.13 -1.93 17.30
CA HIS A 130 1.43 -2.29 16.79
C HIS A 130 1.25 -3.09 15.50
N TRP A 131 1.30 -2.39 14.36
CA TRP A 131 2.33 -2.43 13.30
C TRP A 131 3.25 -3.68 13.21
N ARG A 132 2.84 -4.87 13.68
CA ARG A 132 3.67 -6.08 13.76
C ARG A 132 3.59 -6.99 12.53
N PHE A 133 3.10 -6.53 11.39
CA PHE A 133 3.11 -7.34 10.15
C PHE A 133 4.13 -6.90 9.09
N THR A 134 4.92 -5.85 9.36
CA THR A 134 5.90 -5.31 8.39
C THR A 134 7.26 -6.02 8.41
N ARG A 135 7.50 -6.99 9.32
CA ARG A 135 8.82 -7.63 9.48
C ARG A 135 8.93 -9.10 9.06
N MET A 136 7.82 -9.80 8.80
CA MET A 136 7.87 -11.25 8.53
C MET A 136 8.06 -11.61 7.04
N ILE A 137 7.84 -10.69 6.10
CA ILE A 137 7.99 -11.00 4.67
C ILE A 137 9.45 -10.92 4.20
N VAL A 138 10.27 -10.07 4.82
CA VAL A 138 11.67 -9.86 4.39
C VAL A 138 12.60 -11.01 4.82
N MET A 139 12.28 -11.73 5.91
CA MET A 139 13.15 -12.81 6.41
C MET A 139 12.99 -14.17 5.68
N PHE A 140 11.85 -14.45 5.06
CA PHE A 140 11.65 -15.75 4.38
C PHE A 140 12.31 -15.83 2.99
N ILE A 141 12.54 -14.70 2.34
CA ILE A 141 13.16 -14.66 1.00
C ILE A 141 14.68 -14.89 1.10
N THR A 142 15.33 -14.42 2.16
CA THR A 142 16.79 -14.58 2.30
C THR A 142 17.19 -16.01 2.63
N ALA A 143 16.40 -16.77 3.41
CA ALA A 143 16.72 -18.15 3.77
C ALA A 143 16.73 -19.11 2.57
N VAL A 144 15.81 -18.92 1.60
CA VAL A 144 15.73 -19.78 0.40
C VAL A 144 16.88 -19.51 -0.57
N ILE A 145 17.37 -18.26 -0.64
CA ILE A 145 18.49 -17.89 -1.50
C ILE A 145 19.82 -18.49 -0.99
N TRP A 146 20.03 -18.57 0.33
CA TRP A 146 21.25 -19.20 0.88
C TRP A 146 21.25 -20.73 0.75
N ILE A 147 20.09 -21.40 0.89
CA ILE A 147 19.99 -22.86 0.74
C ILE A 147 20.24 -23.30 -0.71
N SER A 148 19.78 -22.54 -1.70
CA SER A 148 19.98 -22.86 -3.12
C SER A 148 21.46 -22.72 -3.56
N THR A 149 22.22 -21.85 -2.90
CA THR A 149 23.63 -21.58 -3.28
C THR A 149 24.60 -22.67 -2.76
N ILE A 150 24.27 -23.34 -1.65
CA ILE A 150 25.11 -24.40 -1.06
C ILE A 150 24.96 -25.75 -1.79
N LEU A 151 23.84 -26.00 -2.48
CA LEU A 151 23.60 -27.26 -3.18
C LEU A 151 24.15 -27.27 -4.63
N TYR A 152 24.42 -26.10 -5.23
CA TYR A 152 24.87 -25.99 -6.63
C TYR A 152 26.39 -25.96 -6.83
N THR A 153 27.20 -25.82 -5.77
CA THR A 153 28.66 -25.71 -5.88
C THR A 153 29.42 -27.04 -5.78
N ALA A 154 28.73 -28.18 -5.75
CA ALA A 154 29.38 -29.49 -5.72
C ALA A 154 28.88 -30.41 -6.85
N PRO A 155 29.36 -30.21 -8.09
CA PRO A 155 29.77 -31.40 -8.83
C PRO A 155 30.93 -31.09 -9.79
N PHE A 156 32.18 -31.05 -9.32
CA PHE A 156 33.31 -31.16 -10.22
C PHE A 156 34.60 -31.54 -9.47
N LEU A 157 34.83 -32.84 -9.25
CA LEU A 157 36.14 -33.50 -9.23
C LEU A 157 35.98 -34.94 -8.76
N ALA A 158 35.88 -35.87 -9.71
CA ALA A 158 36.55 -37.18 -9.69
C ALA A 158 35.98 -38.05 -10.82
N LYS A 159 36.45 -37.76 -12.04
CA LYS A 159 36.48 -38.73 -13.13
C LYS A 159 37.75 -39.55 -12.92
N LYS A 160 37.64 -40.87 -12.80
CA LYS A 160 38.74 -41.80 -13.08
C LYS A 160 38.17 -42.99 -13.83
#